data_AF-A0A3P6TLY0-F1
#
_entry.id   AF-A0A3P6TLY0-F1
#
_cell.length_a   1.000
_cell.length_b   1.000
_cell.length_c   1.000
_cell.angle_alpha   90.00
_cell.angle_beta   90.00
_cell.angle_gamma   90.00
#
_symmetry.space_group_name_H-M   'P 1'
#
loop_
_entity.id
_entity.type
_entity.pdbx_description
1 polymer ?
#
loop_
_entity_poly.entity_id
_entity_poly.type
_entity_poly.pdbx_seq_one_letter_code
_entity_poly.pdbx_strand_id
1 'polypeptide(L)'
;MLELTVGLGNIIVLIILYTAGLFPIRWTAPEATGCNYFADSSADVWSFGVLMYEVLTYGGLPYAEIPEDEILAYLKNGNRLPNPCKPEWSQSGALYGVMLRCWAAEPKERPTFKALKQEQLFSN
;
A
#
# COMPACT_ATOMS: atom_id res chain seq x y z
N MET A 1 29.74 -12.42 0.34
CA MET A 1 28.86 -11.46 -0.34
C MET A 1 27.57 -11.40 0.47
N LEU A 2 27.65 -10.82 1.67
CA LEU A 2 27.05 -9.51 2.02
C LEU A 2 25.51 -9.61 1.89
N GLU A 3 24.84 -10.25 2.85
CA GLU A 3 24.28 -9.60 4.06
C GLU A 3 24.10 -8.07 3.89
N LEU A 4 22.81 -7.66 3.85
CA LEU A 4 22.21 -6.32 3.82
C LEU A 4 21.33 -6.10 2.58
N THR A 5 20.04 -6.41 2.68
CA THR A 5 18.91 -5.63 2.10
C THR A 5 17.54 -6.24 2.44
N VAL A 6 17.35 -6.65 3.70
CA VAL A 6 16.02 -6.58 4.30
C VAL A 6 15.74 -5.10 4.58
N GLY A 7 14.91 -4.44 3.77
CA GLY A 7 14.42 -3.10 4.12
C GLY A 7 14.17 -2.07 3.00
N LEU A 8 14.58 -2.29 1.75
CA LEU A 8 14.37 -1.29 0.68
C LEU A 8 13.96 -1.88 -0.69
N GLY A 9 13.70 -3.19 -0.76
CA GLY A 9 13.50 -3.92 -2.02
C GLY A 9 12.36 -3.39 -2.90
N ASN A 10 11.25 -2.90 -2.33
CA ASN A 10 10.06 -2.58 -3.13
C ASN A 10 10.07 -1.15 -3.72
N ILE A 11 10.82 -0.20 -3.15
CA ILE A 11 11.05 1.10 -3.82
C ILE A 11 12.01 0.91 -5.01
N ILE A 12 12.97 0.00 -4.90
CA ILE A 12 13.84 -0.38 -6.02
C ILE A 12 13.04 -1.14 -7.10
N VAL A 13 12.08 -1.99 -6.72
CA VAL A 13 11.17 -2.65 -7.69
C VAL A 13 10.31 -1.62 -8.44
N LEU A 14 9.82 -0.57 -7.78
CA LEU A 14 9.08 0.52 -8.45
C LEU A 14 9.94 1.21 -9.53
N ILE A 15 11.24 1.43 -9.24
CA ILE A 15 12.19 2.02 -10.19
C ILE A 15 12.53 1.04 -11.33
N ILE A 16 12.72 -0.25 -11.03
CA ILE A 16 13.05 -1.27 -12.04
C ILE A 16 11.86 -1.57 -12.97
N LEU A 17 10.62 -1.60 -12.48
CA LEU A 17 9.43 -1.87 -13.30
C LEU A 17 8.99 -0.66 -14.13
N TYR A 18 9.16 0.57 -13.63
CA TYR A 18 8.96 1.79 -14.42
C TYR A 18 9.90 1.83 -15.64
N THR A 19 11.14 1.33 -15.50
CA THR A 19 12.06 1.18 -16.63
C THR A 19 11.69 0.05 -17.61
N ALA A 20 10.84 -0.90 -17.19
CA ALA A 20 10.39 -2.04 -17.99
C ALA A 20 8.97 -1.87 -18.59
N GLY A 21 8.31 -0.72 -18.37
CA GLY A 21 7.01 -0.41 -18.97
C GLY A 21 5.79 -1.10 -18.34
N LEU A 22 5.96 -1.74 -17.18
CA LEU A 22 4.88 -2.42 -16.46
C LEU A 22 4.37 -1.52 -15.33
N PHE A 23 3.09 -1.14 -15.41
CA PHE A 23 2.42 -0.30 -14.42
C PHE A 23 1.90 -1.18 -13.27
N PRO A 24 2.36 -1.00 -12.02
CA PRO A 24 2.05 -1.90 -10.90
C PRO A 24 0.66 -1.63 -10.30
N ILE A 25 -0.40 -1.94 -11.06
CA ILE A 25 -1.80 -1.56 -10.78
C ILE A 25 -2.29 -1.94 -9.37
N ARG A 26 -1.80 -3.04 -8.80
CA ARG A 26 -2.22 -3.54 -7.47
C ARG A 26 -1.71 -2.70 -6.30
N TRP A 27 -0.64 -1.94 -6.52
CA TRP A 27 -0.04 -1.02 -5.55
C TRP A 27 -0.46 0.42 -5.80
N THR A 28 -0.98 0.73 -6.99
CA THR A 28 -1.30 2.10 -7.37
C THR A 28 -2.64 2.56 -6.81
N ALA A 29 -2.69 3.80 -6.34
CA ALA A 29 -3.93 4.43 -5.92
C ALA A 29 -4.91 4.55 -7.11
N PRO A 30 -6.23 4.38 -6.92
CA PRO A 30 -7.22 4.39 -8.01
C PRO A 30 -7.21 5.66 -8.87
N GLU A 31 -6.89 6.81 -8.29
CA GLU A 31 -6.77 8.08 -8.99
C GLU A 31 -5.49 8.21 -9.80
N ALA A 32 -4.42 7.49 -9.39
CA ALA A 32 -3.10 7.53 -10.00
C ALA A 32 -2.97 6.62 -11.23
N THR A 33 -4.02 5.88 -11.59
CA THR A 33 -4.06 5.01 -12.78
C THR A 33 -4.41 5.75 -14.06
N GLY A 34 -4.83 7.02 -13.98
CA GLY A 34 -5.25 7.82 -15.13
C GLY A 34 -4.09 8.53 -15.84
N CYS A 35 -4.17 8.68 -17.17
CA CYS A 35 -3.13 9.30 -18.00
C CYS A 35 -2.80 10.77 -17.64
N ASN A 36 -3.67 11.46 -16.90
CA ASN A 36 -3.49 12.87 -16.51
C ASN A 36 -3.29 13.03 -14.99
N TYR A 37 -2.78 12.00 -14.31
CA TYR A 37 -2.51 12.10 -12.89
C TYR A 37 -1.31 13.00 -12.61
N PHE A 38 -1.51 13.99 -11.74
CA PHE A 38 -0.42 14.77 -11.18
C PHE A 38 0.12 14.05 -9.95
N ALA A 39 1.43 13.83 -9.90
CA ALA A 39 2.07 13.16 -8.78
C ALA A 39 1.75 13.89 -7.45
N ASP A 40 1.02 13.21 -6.57
CA ASP A 40 0.72 13.64 -5.20
C ASP A 40 1.13 12.56 -4.21
N SER A 41 1.70 13.02 -3.09
CA SER A 41 2.15 12.22 -1.95
C SER A 41 1.07 11.33 -1.34
N SER A 42 -0.20 11.67 -1.52
CA SER A 42 -1.33 10.85 -1.06
C SER A 42 -1.42 9.51 -1.79
N ALA A 43 -0.94 9.40 -3.04
CA ALA A 43 -0.84 8.12 -3.75
C ALA A 43 0.33 7.25 -3.21
N ASP A 44 1.40 7.87 -2.74
CA ASP A 44 2.48 7.15 -2.05
C ASP A 44 1.99 6.59 -0.71
N VAL A 45 1.10 7.31 -0.01
CA VAL A 45 0.45 6.83 1.22
C VAL A 45 -0.42 5.59 0.94
N TRP A 46 -1.16 5.56 -0.16
CA TRP A 46 -1.91 4.37 -0.56
C TRP A 46 -0.97 3.17 -0.76
N SER A 47 0.09 3.39 -1.53
CA SER A 47 1.10 2.37 -1.85
C SER A 47 1.79 1.87 -0.58
N PHE A 48 2.02 2.75 0.39
CA PHE A 48 2.53 2.41 1.71
C PHE A 48 1.58 1.49 2.50
N GLY A 49 0.27 1.74 2.45
CA GLY A 49 -0.72 0.82 3.03
C GLY A 49 -0.67 -0.58 2.40
N VAL A 50 -0.50 -0.66 1.07
CA VAL A 50 -0.31 -1.96 0.37
C VAL A 50 1.00 -2.63 0.79
N LEU A 51 2.08 -1.86 0.92
CA LEU A 51 3.36 -2.37 1.40
C LEU A 51 3.24 -2.96 2.82
N MET A 52 2.48 -2.31 3.72
CA MET A 52 2.21 -2.87 5.04
C MET A 52 1.53 -4.23 4.94
N TYR A 53 0.55 -4.38 4.05
CA TYR A 53 -0.10 -5.68 3.82
C TYR A 53 0.89 -6.76 3.38
N GLU A 54 1.75 -6.45 2.41
CA GLU A 54 2.77 -7.39 1.94
C GLU A 54 3.71 -7.82 3.07
N VAL A 55 4.21 -6.87 3.87
CA VAL A 55 5.10 -7.17 4.99
C VAL A 55 4.43 -8.10 5.99
N LEU A 56 3.16 -7.85 6.32
CA LEU A 56 2.41 -8.63 7.29
C LEU A 56 2.00 -10.01 6.78
N THR A 57 1.87 -10.17 5.46
CA THR A 57 1.58 -11.44 4.78
C THR A 57 2.83 -12.18 4.33
N TYR A 58 4.02 -11.72 4.71
CA TYR A 58 5.31 -12.30 4.32
C TYR A 58 5.53 -12.34 2.80
N GLY A 59 5.17 -11.25 2.12
CA GLY A 59 5.28 -11.10 0.67
C GLY A 59 4.07 -11.61 -0.11
N GLY A 60 2.90 -11.68 0.54
CA GLY A 60 1.66 -12.07 -0.12
C GLY A 60 1.26 -11.06 -1.21
N LEU A 61 0.85 -11.56 -2.38
CA LEU A 61 0.44 -10.73 -3.50
C LEU A 61 -0.86 -9.95 -3.16
N PRO A 62 -0.86 -8.61 -3.21
CA PRO A 62 -2.08 -7.84 -2.97
C PRO A 62 -3.14 -8.13 -4.04
N TYR A 63 -4.37 -8.34 -3.58
CA TYR A 63 -5.54 -8.63 -4.41
C TYR A 63 -5.35 -9.87 -5.31
N ALA A 64 -4.61 -10.91 -4.85
CA ALA A 64 -4.25 -12.08 -5.65
C ALA A 64 -5.42 -12.74 -6.40
N GLU A 65 -6.61 -12.75 -5.78
CA GLU A 65 -7.83 -13.35 -6.33
C GLU A 65 -8.55 -12.47 -7.37
N ILE A 66 -8.07 -11.23 -7.58
CA ILE A 66 -8.70 -10.26 -8.48
C ILE A 66 -7.83 -10.14 -9.75
N PRO A 67 -8.41 -10.32 -10.95
CA PRO A 67 -7.74 -10.07 -12.23
C PRO A 67 -7.22 -8.63 -12.32
N GLU A 68 -6.07 -8.41 -12.98
CA GLU A 68 -5.42 -7.09 -13.03
C GLU A 68 -6.28 -5.99 -13.65
N ASP A 69 -7.05 -6.33 -14.68
CA ASP A 69 -7.99 -5.45 -15.37
C ASP A 69 -9.24 -5.12 -14.55
N GLU A 70 -9.57 -5.94 -13.55
CA GLU A 70 -10.69 -5.70 -12.64
C GLU A 70 -10.30 -4.91 -11.38
N ILE A 71 -9.00 -4.80 -11.05
CA ILE A 71 -8.51 -4.14 -9.84
C ILE A 71 -9.09 -2.74 -9.68
N LEU A 72 -9.07 -1.92 -10.74
CA LEU A 72 -9.54 -0.55 -10.66
C LEU A 72 -11.04 -0.48 -10.32
N ALA A 73 -11.86 -1.34 -10.93
CA ALA A 73 -13.30 -1.42 -10.65
C ALA A 73 -13.55 -1.91 -9.21
N TYR A 74 -12.80 -2.93 -8.78
CA TYR A 74 -12.86 -3.48 -7.43
C TYR A 74 -12.58 -2.40 -6.37
N LEU A 75 -11.54 -1.59 -6.56
CA LEU A 75 -11.16 -0.51 -5.64
C LEU A 75 -12.17 0.65 -5.63
N LYS A 76 -12.70 1.01 -6.81
CA LYS A 76 -13.74 2.06 -6.95
C LYS A 76 -15.05 1.69 -6.26
N ASN A 77 -15.36 0.40 -6.14
CA ASN A 77 -16.50 -0.10 -5.37
C ASN A 77 -16.29 -0.05 -3.84
N GLY A 78 -15.17 0.50 -3.37
CA GLY A 78 -14.87 0.64 -1.94
C GLY A 78 -14.23 -0.59 -1.31
N ASN A 79 -13.98 -1.65 -2.08
CA ASN A 79 -13.33 -2.85 -1.54
C ASN A 79 -11.85 -2.60 -1.24
N ARG A 80 -11.34 -3.25 -0.20
CA ARG A 80 -9.97 -3.12 0.30
C ARG A 80 -9.41 -4.50 0.64
N LEU A 81 -8.08 -4.57 0.81
CA LEU A 81 -7.43 -5.79 1.29
C LEU A 81 -8.00 -6.20 2.66
N PRO A 82 -8.19 -7.51 2.89
CA PRO A 82 -8.61 -8.02 4.19
C PRO A 82 -7.55 -7.72 5.26
N ASN A 83 -7.93 -7.79 6.53
CA ASN A 83 -6.97 -7.62 7.62
C ASN A 83 -5.89 -8.72 7.55
N PRO A 84 -4.61 -8.38 7.29
CA PRO A 84 -3.53 -9.35 7.23
C PRO A 84 -3.02 -9.74 8.62
N CYS A 85 -3.42 -9.02 9.66
CA CYS A 85 -2.90 -9.21 11.01
C CYS A 85 -3.49 -10.45 11.66
N LYS A 86 -2.63 -11.23 12.33
CA LYS A 86 -3.11 -12.38 13.08
C LYS A 86 -3.85 -11.92 14.35
N PRO A 87 -4.94 -12.61 14.77
CA PRO A 87 -5.73 -12.21 15.94
C PRO A 87 -4.92 -12.12 17.24
N GLU A 88 -3.85 -12.91 17.37
CA GLU A 88 -2.97 -12.93 18.53
C GLU A 88 -2.07 -11.70 18.67
N TRP A 89 -1.96 -10.83 17.66
CA TRP A 89 -1.11 -9.65 17.75
C TRP A 89 -1.82 -8.53 18.53
N SER A 90 -1.18 -8.04 19.59
CA SER A 90 -1.73 -7.01 20.48
C SER A 90 -2.13 -5.71 19.76
N GLN A 91 -1.48 -5.42 18.63
CA GLN A 91 -1.72 -4.21 17.83
C GLN A 91 -2.47 -4.48 16.51
N SER A 92 -2.97 -5.69 16.29
CA SER A 92 -3.64 -6.13 15.04
C SER A 92 -4.70 -5.13 14.54
N GLY A 93 -5.64 -4.75 15.42
CA GLY A 93 -6.72 -3.83 15.05
C GLY A 93 -6.24 -2.41 14.76
N ALA A 94 -5.28 -1.92 15.54
CA ALA A 94 -4.75 -0.57 15.37
C ALA A 94 -3.95 -0.44 14.07
N LEU A 95 -3.13 -1.45 13.75
CA LEU A 95 -2.35 -1.48 12.52
C LEU A 95 -3.24 -1.57 11.28
N TYR A 96 -4.25 -2.45 11.29
CA TYR A 96 -5.21 -2.52 10.20
C TYR A 96 -6.02 -1.22 10.06
N GLY A 97 -6.34 -0.56 11.18
CA GLY A 97 -6.96 0.77 11.17
C GLY A 97 -6.11 1.82 10.46
N VAL A 98 -4.78 1.79 10.62
CA VAL A 98 -3.86 2.67 9.86
C VAL A 98 -3.92 2.34 8.37
N MET A 99 -3.89 1.06 8.00
CA MET A 99 -3.94 0.62 6.60
C MET A 99 -5.23 1.09 5.92
N LEU A 100 -6.39 0.94 6.58
CA LEU A 100 -7.67 1.44 6.07
C LEU A 100 -7.67 2.95 5.83
N ARG A 101 -7.05 3.74 6.72
CA ARG A 101 -6.90 5.20 6.52
C ARG A 101 -5.99 5.53 5.34
N CYS A 102 -4.92 4.74 5.14
CA CYS A 102 -4.05 4.90 3.97
C CYS A 102 -4.81 4.61 2.66
N TRP A 103 -5.84 3.76 2.71
CA TRP A 103 -6.70 3.43 1.57
C TRP A 103 -8.03 4.19 1.54
N ALA A 104 -8.10 5.37 2.17
CA ALA A 104 -9.27 6.22 2.02
C ALA A 104 -9.52 6.53 0.53
N ALA A 105 -10.79 6.49 0.12
CA ALA A 105 -11.18 6.72 -1.27
C ALA A 105 -10.73 8.11 -1.72
N GLU A 106 -10.96 9.11 -0.87
CA GLU A 106 -10.52 10.47 -1.16
C GLU A 106 -9.06 10.71 -0.76
N PRO A 107 -8.19 11.17 -1.69
CA PRO A 107 -6.76 11.33 -1.41
C PRO A 107 -6.48 12.26 -0.22
N LYS A 108 -7.28 13.31 -0.08
CA LYS A 108 -7.18 14.30 1.01
C LYS A 108 -7.51 13.76 2.41
N GLU A 109 -8.24 12.64 2.49
CA GLU A 109 -8.61 12.00 3.76
C GLU A 109 -7.52 11.05 4.26
N ARG A 110 -6.55 10.73 3.39
CA ARG A 110 -5.42 9.89 3.75
C ARG A 110 -4.49 10.66 4.71
N PRO A 111 -3.90 9.98 5.70
CA PRO A 111 -2.94 10.61 6.60
C PRO A 111 -1.68 10.97 5.82
N THR A 112 -1.04 12.09 6.18
CA THR A 112 0.29 12.39 5.66
C THR A 112 1.35 11.48 6.29
N PHE A 113 2.50 11.26 5.64
CA PHE A 113 3.61 10.55 6.28
C PHE A 113 4.07 11.18 7.59
N LYS A 114 3.95 12.51 7.72
CA LYS A 114 4.21 13.21 8.99
C LYS A 114 3.24 12.76 10.09
N ALA A 115 1.96 12.65 9.77
CA ALA A 115 0.95 12.15 10.71
C ALA A 115 1.18 10.67 11.03
N LEU A 116 1.45 9.84 10.02
CA LEU A 116 1.77 8.42 10.20
C LEU A 116 2.95 8.23 11.15
N LYS A 117 4.04 8.99 10.99
CA LYS A 117 5.21 8.92 11.88
C LYS A 117 4.88 9.22 13.36
N GLN A 118 3.82 9.98 13.62
CA GLN A 118 3.39 10.36 14.97
C GLN A 118 2.44 9.34 15.60
N GLU A 119 2.00 8.32 14.85
CA GLU A 119 1.18 7.25 15.41
C GLU A 119 1.98 6.51 16.50
N GLN A 120 1.31 6.24 17.63
CA GLN A 120 1.92 5.52 18.76
C GLN A 120 2.45 4.14 18.34
N LEU A 121 1.87 3.55 17.30
CA LEU A 121 2.29 2.28 16.70
C LEU A 121 3.75 2.29 16.20
N PHE A 122 4.26 3.43 15.72
CA PHE A 122 5.63 3.54 15.21
C PHE A 122 6.58 4.26 16.17
N SER A 123 6.11 4.57 17.38
CA SER A 123 6.85 5.39 18.36
C SER A 123 7.62 4.58 19.41
N ASN A 124 7.87 3.28 19.16
CA ASN A 124 8.70 2.41 20.00
C ASN A 124 10.10 2.23 19.43
#